data_AF-A0A0V0HDV7-F1
#
_entry.id   AF-A0A0V0HDV7-F1
#
_cell.length_a   1.000
_cell.length_b   1.000
_cell.length_c   1.000
_cell.angle_alpha   90.00
_cell.angle_beta   90.00
_cell.angle_gamma   90.00
#
_symmetry.space_group_name_H-M   'P 1'
#
loop_
_entity.id
_entity.type
_entity.pdbx_description
1 polymer ?
#
loop_
_entity_poly.entity_id
_entity_poly.type
_entity_poly.pdbx_seq_one_letter_code
_entity_poly.pdbx_strand_id
1 'polypeptide(L)'
;MDQQLPSVFSNLSFEILHHGTFHWYAKTDRIYVILCFDISTEIFHNMNMPDACNVFDGKCYSLTVLNELLTLICHPPQIAIMISLCIPWTSG
;
A
#
# COMPACT_ATOMS: atom_id res chain seq x y z
N MET A 1 1.46 -28.56 26.63
CA MET A 1 0.46 -27.49 26.44
C MET A 1 0.94 -26.71 25.23
N ASP A 2 0.47 -27.11 24.05
CA ASP A 2 0.86 -26.50 22.78
C ASP A 2 0.21 -25.12 22.69
N GLN A 3 1.01 -24.06 22.78
CA GLN A 3 0.52 -22.71 22.57
C GLN A 3 0.27 -22.54 21.06
N GLN A 4 -0.98 -22.72 20.66
CA GLN A 4 -1.42 -22.40 19.32
C GLN A 4 -1.37 -20.88 19.16
N LEU A 5 -0.32 -20.39 18.50
CA LEU A 5 -0.18 -18.98 18.16
C LEU A 5 -1.37 -18.56 17.27
N PRO A 6 -1.97 -17.40 17.52
CA PRO A 6 -3.09 -16.93 16.71
C PRO A 6 -2.64 -16.71 15.26
N SER A 7 -3.44 -17.20 14.32
CA SER A 7 -3.25 -16.91 12.90
C SER A 7 -3.48 -15.42 12.67
N VAL A 8 -2.43 -14.70 12.28
CA VAL A 8 -2.53 -13.29 11.90
C VAL A 8 -3.19 -13.22 10.53
N PHE A 9 -4.47 -12.88 10.49
CA PHE A 9 -5.15 -12.49 9.26
C PHE A 9 -4.78 -11.03 8.97
N SER A 10 -3.86 -10.81 8.04
CA SER A 10 -3.71 -9.48 7.44
C SER A 10 -4.85 -9.31 6.44
N ASN A 11 -5.88 -8.57 6.81
CA ASN A 11 -6.66 -7.88 5.77
C ASN A 11 -5.67 -7.05 4.95
N LEU A 12 -5.88 -6.92 3.63
CA LEU A 12 -5.08 -6.02 2.81
C LEU A 12 -5.18 -4.64 3.49
N SER A 13 -4.10 -4.19 4.11
CA SER A 13 -4.04 -2.91 4.80
C SER A 13 -4.32 -1.83 3.77
N PHE A 14 -5.57 -1.41 3.74
CA PHE A 14 -6.07 -0.42 2.81
C PHE A 14 -5.52 0.95 3.16
N GLU A 15 -5.39 1.23 4.46
CA GLU A 15 -5.00 2.52 5.02
C GLU A 15 -3.80 2.38 5.95
N ILE A 16 -2.84 3.30 5.85
CA ILE A 16 -1.69 3.38 6.74
C ILE A 16 -1.30 4.83 7.05
N LEU A 17 -1.05 5.12 8.32
CA LEU A 17 -0.50 6.40 8.76
C LEU A 17 1.03 6.33 8.73
N HIS A 18 1.66 7.22 7.97
CA HIS A 18 3.12 7.32 7.88
C HIS A 18 3.52 8.80 7.75
N HIS A 19 4.48 9.24 8.56
CA HIS A 19 4.94 10.63 8.61
C HIS A 19 3.82 11.71 8.69
N GLY A 20 2.75 11.44 9.44
CA GLY A 20 1.64 12.38 9.60
C GLY A 20 0.65 12.43 8.43
N THR A 21 0.82 11.55 7.45
CA THR A 21 -0.03 11.43 6.26
C THR A 21 -0.72 10.07 6.26
N PHE A 22 -2.03 10.07 6.10
CA PHE A 22 -2.78 8.83 5.80
C PHE A 22 -2.60 8.47 4.34
N HIS A 23 -2.29 7.22 4.08
CA HIS A 23 -2.10 6.67 2.75
C HIS A 23 -3.08 5.55 2.53
N TRP A 24 -3.79 5.55 1.40
CA TRP A 24 -4.58 4.40 1.00
C TRP A 24 -4.51 4.13 -0.49
N TYR A 25 -4.57 2.85 -0.86
CA TYR A 25 -4.61 2.47 -2.27
C TYR A 25 -6.02 2.71 -2.81
N ALA A 26 -6.13 3.33 -3.98
CA ALA A 26 -7.40 3.60 -4.62
C ALA A 26 -7.35 3.31 -6.11
N LYS A 27 -8.53 3.10 -6.67
CA LYS A 27 -8.73 2.91 -8.10
C LYS A 27 -9.50 4.11 -8.65
N THR A 28 -8.95 4.77 -9.66
CA THR A 28 -9.70 5.69 -10.52
C THR A 28 -10.12 4.95 -11.80
N ASP A 29 -10.83 5.60 -12.71
CA ASP A 29 -11.45 4.96 -13.88
C ASP A 29 -10.51 4.08 -14.72
N ARG A 30 -9.20 4.38 -14.74
CA ARG A 30 -8.23 3.67 -15.58
C ARG A 30 -6.90 3.31 -14.91
N ILE A 31 -6.61 3.80 -13.70
CA ILE A 31 -5.32 3.60 -13.03
C ILE A 31 -5.48 3.35 -11.54
N TYR A 32 -4.49 2.67 -10.94
CA TYR A 32 -4.33 2.65 -9.49
C TYR A 32 -3.51 3.86 -9.06
N VAL A 33 -3.88 4.44 -7.92
CA VAL A 33 -3.16 5.55 -7.28
C VAL A 33 -3.05 5.27 -5.78
N ILE A 34 -2.10 5.92 -5.13
CA ILE A 34 -2.06 6.00 -3.66
C ILE A 34 -2.57 7.38 -3.29
N LEU A 35 -3.73 7.43 -2.64
CA LEU A 35 -4.26 8.67 -2.08
C LEU A 35 -3.55 8.96 -0.78
N CYS A 36 -3.24 10.23 -0.58
CA CYS A 36 -2.48 10.72 0.56
C CYS A 36 -3.25 11.90 1.16
N PHE A 37 -3.43 11.88 2.47
CA PHE A 37 -4.07 12.96 3.21
C PHE A 37 -3.14 13.42 4.34
N ASP A 38 -2.58 14.60 4.18
CA ASP A 38 -1.72 15.22 5.20
C ASP A 38 -2.61 15.83 6.28
N ILE A 39 -2.48 15.32 7.51
CA ILE A 39 -3.33 15.73 8.63
C ILE A 39 -3.02 17.17 9.08
N SER A 40 -1.77 17.61 8.95
CA SER A 40 -1.34 18.91 9.44
C SER A 40 -1.83 20.05 8.56
N THR A 41 -1.92 19.80 7.25
CA THR A 41 -2.38 20.79 6.27
C THR A 41 -3.82 20.56 5.83
N GLU A 42 -4.40 19.40 6.14
CA GLU A 42 -5.70 18.93 5.65
C GLU A 42 -5.79 18.87 4.11
N ILE A 43 -4.65 18.62 3.44
CA ILE A 43 -4.56 18.60 1.98
C ILE A 43 -4.49 17.16 1.47
N PHE A 44 -5.27 16.89 0.42
CA PHE A 44 -5.18 15.65 -0.35
C PHE A 44 -4.17 15.77 -1.49
N HIS A 45 -3.37 14.74 -1.69
CA HIS A 45 -2.54 14.58 -2.88
C HIS A 45 -2.47 13.10 -3.30
N ASN A 46 -2.00 12.87 -4.53
CA ASN A 46 -1.95 11.54 -5.12
C ASN A 46 -0.50 11.18 -5.44
N MET A 47 -0.08 9.98 -5.05
CA MET A 47 1.13 9.36 -5.57
C MET A 47 0.75 8.40 -6.70
N ASN A 48 1.54 8.46 -7.77
CA ASN A 48 1.42 7.52 -8.87
C ASN A 48 1.83 6.12 -8.39
N MET A 49 1.13 5.10 -8.88
CA MET A 49 1.63 3.75 -8.71
C MET A 49 2.90 3.54 -9.54
N PRO A 50 3.81 2.65 -9.10
CA PRO A 50 4.92 2.20 -9.92
C PRO A 50 4.43 1.59 -11.25
N ASP A 51 5.20 1.78 -12.33
CA ASP A 51 4.83 1.33 -13.68
C ASP A 51 4.54 -0.18 -13.79
N ALA A 52 5.10 -0.98 -12.87
CA ALA A 52 4.87 -2.42 -12.80
C ALA A 52 3.45 -2.80 -12.31
N CYS A 53 2.68 -1.84 -11.81
CA CYS A 53 1.35 -2.05 -11.25
C CYS A 53 0.26 -1.64 -12.25
N ASN A 54 -0.59 -2.58 -12.66
CA ASN A 54 -1.63 -2.33 -13.67
C ASN A 54 -3.02 -2.74 -13.16
N VAL A 55 -4.04 -1.92 -13.41
CA VAL A 55 -5.45 -2.22 -13.09
C VAL A 55 -5.98 -3.51 -13.72
N PHE A 56 -5.40 -3.92 -14.85
CA PHE A 56 -5.86 -5.06 -15.64
C PHE A 56 -5.04 -6.34 -15.40
N ASP A 57 -4.06 -6.33 -14.50
CA ASP A 57 -3.20 -7.50 -14.26
C ASP A 57 -3.80 -8.53 -13.28
N GLY A 58 -4.96 -8.21 -12.68
CA GLY A 58 -5.64 -9.08 -11.72
C GLY A 58 -4.90 -9.28 -10.41
N LYS A 59 -3.86 -8.48 -10.13
CA LYS A 59 -3.12 -8.52 -8.86
C LYS A 59 -3.83 -7.70 -7.80
N CYS A 60 -3.68 -8.13 -6.55
CA CYS A 60 -4.11 -7.37 -5.38
C CYS A 60 -2.92 -6.64 -4.77
N TYR A 61 -3.14 -5.47 -4.19
CA TYR A 61 -2.09 -4.67 -3.56
C TYR A 61 -2.44 -4.38 -2.10
N SER A 62 -1.42 -4.26 -1.25
CA SER A 62 -1.54 -3.74 0.12
C SER A 62 -0.44 -2.75 0.42
N LEU A 63 -0.73 -1.78 1.28
CA LEU A 63 0.25 -0.81 1.77
C LEU A 63 0.72 -1.20 3.17
N THR A 64 2.02 -1.08 3.42
CA THR A 64 2.60 -1.27 4.75
C THR A 64 3.76 -0.31 4.97
N VAL A 65 4.25 -0.20 6.21
CA VAL A 65 5.50 0.48 6.53
C VAL A 65 6.50 -0.59 6.92
N LEU A 66 7.56 -0.71 6.13
CA LEU A 66 8.67 -1.64 6.39
C LEU A 66 9.95 -0.83 6.45
N ASN A 67 10.69 -0.93 7.56
CA ASN A 67 11.93 -0.18 7.78
C ASN A 67 11.76 1.33 7.54
N GLU A 68 10.70 1.92 8.11
CA GLU A 68 10.36 3.35 7.98
C GLU A 68 10.01 3.82 6.56
N LEU A 69 9.88 2.91 5.60
CA LEU A 69 9.50 3.21 4.22
C LEU A 69 8.07 2.75 3.93
N LEU A 70 7.31 3.62 3.24
CA LEU A 70 6.04 3.22 2.67
C LEU A 70 6.29 2.18 1.57
N THR A 71 5.76 0.99 1.80
CA THR A 71 6.02 -0.21 1.01
C THR A 71 4.73 -0.71 0.42
N LEU A 72 4.71 -0.84 -0.90
CA LEU A 72 3.64 -1.52 -1.62
C LEU A 72 3.97 -3.01 -1.74
N ILE A 73 3.05 -3.86 -1.33
CA ILE A 73 3.12 -5.31 -1.51
C ILE A 73 2.15 -5.71 -2.61
N CYS A 74 2.67 -6.41 -3.62
CA CYS A 74 1.90 -6.99 -4.70
C CYS A 74 1.60 -8.47 -4.42
N HIS A 75 0.34 -8.88 -4.55
CA HIS A 75 -0.15 -10.25 -4.39
C HIS A 75 -0.62 -10.79 -5.74
N PRO A 76 0.18 -11.64 -6.42
CA PRO A 76 -0.22 -12.24 -7.69
C PRO A 76 -1.34 -13.27 -7.48
N PRO A 77 -2.22 -13.46 -8.47
CA PRO A 77 -3.38 -14.34 -8.34
C PRO A 77 -3.05 -15.84 -8.20
N GLN A 78 -1.82 -16.27 -8.49
CA GLN A 78 -1.48 -17.70 -8.57
C GLN A 78 -0.22 -18.12 -7.78
N ILE A 79 0.67 -17.19 -7.42
CA ILE A 79 1.87 -17.45 -6.59
C ILE A 79 2.13 -16.19 -5.78
N ALA A 80 2.14 -16.27 -4.45
CA ALA A 80 2.43 -15.12 -3.57
C ALA A 80 3.91 -14.73 -3.67
N ILE A 81 4.32 -14.11 -4.77
CA ILE A 81 5.62 -13.43 -4.87
C ILE A 81 5.44 -12.04 -4.28
N MET A 82 5.98 -11.83 -3.08
CA MET A 82 6.06 -10.53 -2.46
C MET A 82 7.11 -9.69 -3.20
N ILE A 83 6.66 -8.76 -4.03
CA ILE A 83 7.51 -7.69 -4.55
C ILE A 83 7.24 -6.47 -3.69
N SER A 84 8.23 -6.08 -2.89
CA SER A 84 8.22 -4.84 -2.11
C SER A 84 8.79 -3.72 -2.96
N LEU A 85 7.95 -2.75 -3.32
CA LEU A 85 8.40 -1.51 -3.94
C LEU A 85 8.49 -0.44 -2.85
N CYS A 86 9.70 0.01 -2.56
CA CYS A 86 9.92 1.18 -1.69
C CYS A 86 9.55 2.42 -2.48
N ILE A 87 8.51 3.13 -2.04
CA ILE A 87 8.10 4.38 -2.68
C ILE A 87 8.83 5.50 -1.94
N PRO A 88 9.77 6.22 -2.58
CA PRO A 88 10.42 7.35 -1.95
C PRO A 88 9.36 8.42 -1.67
N TRP A 89 9.19 8.76 -0.39
CA TRP A 89 8.37 9.89 0.01
C TRP A 89 9.06 11.18 -0.43
N THR A 90 8.41 11.95 -1.29
CA THR A 90 8.82 13.32 -1.60
C THR A 90 7.82 14.26 -0.96
N SER A 91 8.26 15.03 0.05
CA SER A 91 7.49 16.17 0.55
C SER A 91 7.36 17.20 -0.57
N GLY A 92 6.19 17.27 -1.19
CA GLY A 92 5.80 18.35 -2.10
C GLY A 92 5.22 19.51 -1.33
#